data_AF-A0AA96XFT8-F1
#
_entry.id   AF-A0AA96XFT8-F1
#
_cell.length_a   1.000
_cell.length_b   1.000
_cell.length_c   1.000
_cell.angle_alpha   90.00
_cell.angle_beta   90.00
_cell.angle_gamma   90.00
#
_symmetry.space_group_name_H-M   'P 1'
#
loop_
_entity.id
_entity.type
_entity.pdbx_description
1 polymer ?
#
loop_
_entity_poly.entity_id
_entity_poly.type
_entity_poly.pdbx_seq_one_letter_code
_entity_poly.pdbx_strand_id
1 'polypeptide(L)'
;MPRTAHRPLEVDEEKLVLQFPSLDRKAVGAFFTPAPLAERTLALALQHVGGGPLTVVDPSCGAGAFLTAASRLRPGVRLCGLELDPEVARLCQARVPEATVHAGDALRDGLEPLLATTPPDHQELWVGNPPYNGTSSVLKDPGTYARLRALLPLALMPGTSLRDDFAFFLLVAAHRLATRPGALAFIIPASFLDAFMYAPLRQSLLETLSLREVVDLGPGAFAGTQVRTCITVWSSLPGPHPAPRFERRGIGQHFTPEPPSGGSPPPRPRPPPWMPAGESVESP
;
A
#
# COMPACT_ATOMS: atom_id res chain seq x y z
N MET A 1 16.01 -27.88 -34.30
CA MET A 1 14.71 -27.74 -33.61
C MET A 1 14.80 -26.53 -32.69
N PRO A 2 14.22 -25.37 -33.04
CA PRO A 2 14.25 -24.22 -32.13
C PRO A 2 13.32 -24.50 -30.95
N ARG A 3 13.85 -24.33 -29.73
CA ARG A 3 13.10 -24.43 -28.46
C ARG A 3 11.98 -23.38 -28.51
N THR A 4 10.73 -23.84 -28.51
CA THR A 4 9.56 -22.99 -28.29
C THR A 4 9.74 -22.25 -26.97
N ALA A 5 9.96 -20.94 -27.05
CA ALA A 5 9.91 -20.06 -25.89
C ALA A 5 8.53 -20.22 -25.26
N HIS A 6 8.49 -20.71 -24.03
CA HIS A 6 7.26 -20.82 -23.26
C HIS A 6 6.80 -19.38 -22.97
N ARG A 7 5.90 -18.85 -23.80
CA ARG A 7 5.21 -17.60 -23.47
C ARG A 7 4.48 -17.86 -22.15
N PRO A 8 4.73 -17.07 -21.09
CA PRO A 8 3.95 -17.20 -19.86
C PRO A 8 2.49 -17.03 -20.25
N LEU A 9 1.62 -17.92 -19.78
CA LEU A 9 0.19 -17.68 -19.86
C LEU A 9 -0.05 -16.33 -19.18
N GLU A 10 -0.34 -15.29 -19.96
CA GLU A 10 -0.80 -14.00 -19.45
C GLU A 10 -2.11 -14.29 -18.72
N VAL A 11 -2.01 -14.42 -17.40
CA VAL A 11 -3.19 -14.57 -16.55
C VAL A 11 -3.90 -13.23 -16.60
N ASP A 12 -5.03 -13.22 -17.30
CA ASP A 12 -5.91 -12.09 -17.38
C ASP A 12 -6.58 -11.92 -16.01
N GLU A 13 -5.99 -11.06 -15.19
CA GLU A 13 -6.47 -10.73 -13.85
C GLU A 13 -7.93 -10.24 -13.88
N GLU A 14 -8.38 -9.63 -15.00
CA GLU A 14 -9.77 -9.20 -15.18
C GLU A 14 -10.73 -10.38 -15.38
N LYS A 15 -10.29 -11.43 -16.08
CA LYS A 15 -11.07 -12.68 -16.22
C LYS A 15 -11.13 -13.48 -14.94
N LEU A 16 -10.08 -13.45 -14.13
CA LEU A 16 -10.13 -14.00 -12.78
C LEU A 16 -11.27 -13.33 -12.01
N VAL A 17 -11.45 -12.00 -12.13
CA VAL A 17 -12.55 -11.29 -11.45
C VAL A 17 -13.94 -11.81 -11.80
N LEU A 18 -14.16 -12.29 -13.03
CA LEU A 18 -15.45 -12.88 -13.43
C LEU A 18 -15.77 -14.17 -12.67
N GLN A 19 -14.76 -14.82 -12.08
CA GLN A 19 -14.92 -15.97 -11.19
C GLN A 19 -15.29 -15.57 -9.76
N PHE A 20 -15.29 -14.27 -9.43
CA PHE A 20 -15.63 -13.72 -8.11
C PHE A 20 -16.83 -12.75 -8.18
N PRO A 21 -18.05 -13.22 -8.52
CA PRO A 21 -19.24 -12.38 -8.62
C PRO A 21 -19.72 -11.80 -7.27
N SER A 22 -19.24 -12.33 -6.14
CA SER A 22 -19.54 -11.87 -4.78
C SER A 22 -18.79 -10.59 -4.36
N LEU A 23 -17.72 -10.22 -5.06
CA LEU A 23 -16.94 -9.02 -4.76
C LEU A 23 -17.53 -7.79 -5.47
N ASP A 24 -18.30 -6.98 -4.76
CA ASP A 24 -18.59 -5.62 -5.21
C ASP A 24 -17.31 -4.77 -5.12
N ARG A 25 -16.64 -4.62 -6.27
CA ARG A 25 -15.41 -3.84 -6.46
C ARG A 25 -15.50 -2.43 -5.84
N LYS A 26 -16.68 -1.82 -5.86
CA LYS A 26 -16.89 -0.45 -5.33
C LYS A 26 -17.08 -0.44 -3.82
N ALA A 27 -17.73 -1.46 -3.26
CA ALA A 27 -17.99 -1.53 -1.82
C ALA A 27 -16.73 -1.91 -1.03
N VAL A 28 -15.87 -2.76 -1.59
CA VAL A 28 -14.64 -3.24 -0.91
C VAL A 28 -13.42 -2.40 -1.28
N GLY A 29 -13.45 -1.64 -2.38
CA GLY A 29 -12.34 -0.79 -2.81
C GLY A 29 -11.06 -1.53 -3.16
N ALA A 30 -11.14 -2.86 -3.33
CA ALA A 30 -10.05 -3.73 -3.76
C ALA A 30 -10.14 -3.95 -5.28
N PHE A 31 -9.06 -3.63 -5.99
CA PHE A 31 -8.93 -3.86 -7.43
C PHE A 31 -7.88 -4.94 -7.68
N PHE A 32 -8.18 -5.87 -8.57
CA PHE A 32 -7.21 -6.86 -9.01
C PHE A 32 -6.06 -6.15 -9.72
N THR A 33 -4.83 -6.44 -9.28
CA THR A 33 -3.64 -5.77 -9.78
C THR A 33 -3.19 -6.44 -11.07
N PRO A 34 -3.10 -5.71 -12.20
CA PRO A 34 -2.59 -6.28 -13.45
C PRO A 34 -1.19 -6.86 -13.26
N ALA A 35 -0.94 -8.06 -13.80
CA ALA A 35 0.34 -8.76 -13.64
C ALA A 35 1.58 -7.91 -13.99
N PRO A 36 1.60 -7.12 -15.11
CA PRO A 36 2.74 -6.26 -15.41
C PRO A 36 3.01 -5.19 -14.34
N LEU A 37 1.96 -4.73 -13.66
CA LEU A 37 2.08 -3.72 -12.60
C LEU A 37 2.56 -4.32 -11.28
N ALA A 38 2.11 -5.53 -10.95
CA ALA A 38 2.62 -6.30 -9.81
C ALA A 38 4.11 -6.64 -10.00
N GLU A 39 4.49 -7.16 -11.18
CA GLU A 39 5.88 -7.47 -11.54
C GLU A 39 6.78 -6.23 -11.49
N ARG A 40 6.31 -5.09 -12.04
CA ARG A 40 7.04 -3.82 -11.99
C ARG A 40 7.25 -3.34 -10.55
N THR A 41 6.19 -3.34 -9.74
CA THR A 41 6.27 -2.92 -8.33
C THR A 41 7.27 -3.77 -7.57
N LEU A 42 7.23 -5.09 -7.77
CA LEU A 42 8.17 -6.01 -7.12
C LEU A 42 9.61 -5.80 -7.61
N ALA A 43 9.81 -5.62 -8.92
CA ALA A 43 11.15 -5.38 -9.48
C ALA A 43 11.80 -4.10 -8.92
N LEU A 44 11.03 -3.04 -8.67
CA LEU A 44 11.52 -1.84 -7.98
C LEU A 44 11.88 -2.14 -6.53
N ALA A 45 11.02 -2.86 -5.80
CA ALA A 45 11.23 -3.19 -4.40
C ALA A 45 12.43 -4.12 -4.17
N LEU A 46 12.65 -5.07 -5.06
CA LEU A 46 13.73 -6.04 -4.97
C LEU A 46 15.13 -5.41 -5.04
N GLN A 47 15.26 -4.21 -5.61
CA GLN A 47 16.51 -3.43 -5.62
C GLN A 47 16.87 -2.85 -4.25
N HIS A 48 15.93 -2.89 -3.30
CA HIS A 48 16.07 -2.29 -1.98
C HIS A 48 15.94 -3.31 -0.84
N VAL A 49 16.13 -4.60 -1.17
CA VAL A 49 16.34 -5.67 -0.20
C VAL A 49 17.71 -6.32 -0.45
N GLY A 50 18.34 -6.83 0.61
CA GLY A 50 19.63 -7.52 0.50
C GLY A 50 19.52 -8.89 -0.18
N GLY A 51 20.68 -9.48 -0.50
CA GLY A 51 20.79 -10.82 -1.12
C GLY A 51 20.47 -12.00 -0.21
N GLY A 52 20.23 -11.77 1.09
CA GLY A 52 19.92 -12.83 2.06
C GLY A 52 18.53 -13.44 1.93
N PRO A 53 18.15 -14.32 2.87
CA PRO A 53 16.80 -14.89 2.95
C PRO A 53 15.71 -13.81 3.02
N LEU A 54 14.57 -14.07 2.38
CA LEU A 54 13.49 -13.11 2.22
C LEU A 54 12.12 -13.77 2.45
N THR A 55 11.27 -13.05 3.19
CA THR A 55 9.83 -13.29 3.26
C THR A 55 9.11 -12.16 2.54
N VAL A 56 8.31 -12.49 1.52
CA VAL A 56 7.40 -11.55 0.86
C VAL A 56 6.03 -11.63 1.52
N VAL A 57 5.49 -10.49 1.92
CA VAL A 57 4.21 -10.36 2.61
C VAL A 57 3.27 -9.53 1.76
N ASP A 58 2.13 -10.10 1.38
CA ASP A 58 1.00 -9.37 0.80
C ASP A 58 -0.18 -9.38 1.79
N PRO A 59 -0.45 -8.25 2.48
CA PRO A 59 -1.44 -8.20 3.55
C PRO A 59 -2.89 -8.13 3.04
N SER A 60 -3.10 -8.03 1.73
CA SER A 60 -4.43 -7.98 1.09
C SER A 60 -4.33 -8.64 -0.29
N CYS A 61 -4.00 -9.93 -0.30
CA CYS A 61 -3.40 -10.57 -1.45
C CYS A 61 -4.34 -10.82 -2.63
N GLY A 62 -5.67 -10.71 -2.44
CA GLY A 62 -6.65 -10.98 -3.48
C GLY A 62 -6.40 -12.35 -4.12
N ALA A 63 -6.42 -12.44 -5.45
CA ALA A 63 -6.05 -13.68 -6.16
C ALA A 63 -4.53 -13.89 -6.31
N GLY A 64 -3.68 -13.23 -5.52
CA GLY A 64 -2.25 -13.54 -5.43
C GLY A 64 -1.39 -13.01 -6.56
N ALA A 65 -1.73 -11.86 -7.16
CA ALA A 65 -0.95 -11.26 -8.24
C ALA A 65 0.51 -10.97 -7.83
N PHE A 66 0.72 -10.34 -6.66
CA PHE A 66 2.05 -10.08 -6.14
C PHE A 66 2.78 -11.35 -5.69
N LEU A 67 2.10 -12.30 -5.07
CA LEU A 67 2.71 -13.58 -4.67
C LEU A 67 3.16 -14.39 -5.89
N THR A 68 2.36 -14.40 -6.96
CA THR A 68 2.72 -15.01 -8.24
C THR A 68 3.93 -14.31 -8.87
N ALA A 69 3.96 -12.98 -8.87
CA ALA A 69 5.10 -12.21 -9.37
C ALA A 69 6.36 -12.51 -8.55
N ALA A 70 6.23 -12.65 -7.22
CA ALA A 70 7.32 -12.93 -6.31
C ALA A 70 7.92 -14.33 -6.49
N SER A 71 7.09 -15.34 -6.66
CA SER A 71 7.59 -16.70 -6.91
C SER A 71 8.38 -16.79 -8.22
N ARG A 72 8.03 -15.98 -9.22
CA ARG A 72 8.74 -15.89 -10.50
C ARG A 72 10.04 -15.09 -10.42
N LEU A 73 9.99 -13.89 -9.83
CA LEU A 73 11.11 -12.95 -9.85
C LEU A 73 12.20 -13.29 -8.83
N ARG A 74 11.85 -13.98 -7.74
CA ARG A 74 12.82 -14.45 -6.74
C ARG A 74 12.43 -15.85 -6.23
N PRO A 75 12.75 -16.91 -6.99
CA PRO A 75 12.43 -18.28 -6.59
C PRO A 75 13.04 -18.65 -5.22
N GLY A 76 12.31 -19.44 -4.44
CA GLY A 76 12.78 -19.94 -3.14
C GLY A 76 12.58 -18.98 -1.96
N VAL A 77 11.94 -17.83 -2.16
CA VAL A 77 11.53 -16.95 -1.05
C VAL A 77 10.31 -17.51 -0.34
N ARG A 78 10.15 -17.15 0.94
CA ARG A 78 8.92 -17.42 1.68
C ARG A 78 7.85 -16.45 1.23
N LEU A 79 6.65 -16.95 0.92
CA LEU A 79 5.52 -16.14 0.47
C LEU A 79 4.39 -16.24 1.50
N CYS A 80 3.94 -15.09 1.99
CA CYS A 80 2.84 -14.98 2.95
C CYS A 80 1.76 -14.07 2.38
N GLY A 81 0.52 -14.56 2.31
CA GLY A 81 -0.64 -13.79 1.87
C GLY A 81 -1.73 -13.76 2.94
N LEU A 82 -2.34 -12.60 3.13
CA LEU A 82 -3.58 -12.48 3.91
C LEU A 82 -4.67 -11.91 3.02
N GLU A 83 -5.86 -12.50 3.08
CA GLU A 83 -7.04 -12.01 2.36
C GLU A 83 -8.25 -12.02 3.28
N LEU A 84 -9.10 -10.99 3.21
CA LEU A 84 -10.26 -10.85 4.08
C LEU A 84 -11.35 -11.87 3.72
N ASP A 85 -11.54 -12.13 2.42
CA ASP A 85 -12.52 -13.09 1.93
C ASP A 85 -11.94 -14.53 1.90
N PRO A 86 -12.52 -15.48 2.67
CA PRO A 86 -12.00 -16.85 2.72
C PRO A 86 -12.03 -17.61 1.39
N GLU A 87 -12.98 -17.33 0.50
CA GLU A 87 -13.06 -17.98 -0.82
C GLU A 87 -11.94 -17.48 -1.72
N VAL A 88 -11.69 -16.16 -1.71
CA VAL A 88 -10.59 -15.53 -2.45
C VAL A 88 -9.24 -16.01 -1.93
N ALA A 89 -9.07 -16.09 -0.61
CA ALA A 89 -7.87 -16.64 0.03
C ALA A 89 -7.57 -18.08 -0.46
N ARG A 90 -8.61 -18.92 -0.53
CA ARG A 90 -8.49 -20.32 -0.99
C ARG A 90 -8.10 -20.40 -2.47
N LEU A 91 -8.59 -19.48 -3.29
CA LEU A 91 -8.23 -19.39 -4.70
C LEU A 91 -6.80 -18.88 -4.90
N CYS A 92 -6.35 -17.91 -4.11
CA CYS A 92 -4.97 -17.47 -4.06
C CYS A 92 -4.03 -18.64 -3.68
N GLN A 93 -4.38 -19.40 -2.65
CA GLN A 93 -3.61 -20.58 -2.21
C GLN A 93 -3.51 -21.65 -3.31
N ALA A 94 -4.59 -21.87 -4.07
CA ALA A 94 -4.59 -22.82 -5.18
C ALA A 94 -3.75 -22.31 -6.37
N ARG A 95 -3.72 -20.99 -6.60
CA ARG A 95 -2.93 -20.35 -7.67
C ARG A 95 -1.44 -20.34 -7.36
N VAL A 96 -1.07 -20.16 -6.09
CA VAL A 96 0.33 -20.08 -5.61
C VAL A 96 0.54 -21.13 -4.50
N PRO A 97 0.63 -22.44 -4.84
CA PRO A 97 0.70 -23.52 -3.86
C PRO A 97 1.87 -23.43 -2.88
N GLU A 98 2.96 -22.79 -3.28
CA GLU A 98 4.15 -22.56 -2.45
C GLU A 98 3.97 -21.45 -1.41
N ALA A 99 2.93 -20.62 -1.52
CA ALA A 99 2.63 -19.59 -0.55
C ALA A 99 1.89 -20.14 0.67
N THR A 100 2.04 -19.47 1.81
CA THR A 100 1.16 -19.64 2.97
C THR A 100 0.12 -18.53 2.93
N VAL A 101 -1.14 -18.87 2.62
CA VAL A 101 -2.24 -17.90 2.51
C VAL A 101 -3.27 -18.15 3.61
N HIS A 102 -3.57 -17.13 4.40
CA HIS A 102 -4.62 -17.20 5.43
C HIS A 102 -5.79 -16.27 5.07
N ALA A 103 -6.98 -16.63 5.56
CA ALA A 103 -8.11 -15.73 5.58
C ALA A 103 -8.10 -14.92 6.90
N GLY A 104 -8.20 -13.60 6.83
CA GLY A 104 -8.20 -12.73 8.01
C GLY A 104 -8.13 -11.24 7.69
N ASP A 105 -8.32 -10.42 8.73
CA ASP A 105 -8.30 -8.96 8.62
C ASP A 105 -6.91 -8.42 8.99
N ALA A 106 -6.22 -7.82 8.01
CA ALA A 106 -4.88 -7.25 8.18
C ALA A 106 -4.84 -6.05 9.11
N LEU A 107 -5.96 -5.34 9.29
CA LEU A 107 -6.06 -4.19 10.18
C LEU A 107 -6.47 -4.61 11.60
N ARG A 108 -6.64 -5.92 11.82
CA ARG A 108 -6.81 -6.58 13.12
C ARG A 108 -5.68 -7.58 13.34
N ASP A 109 -5.97 -8.70 13.98
CA ASP A 109 -4.97 -9.70 14.38
C ASP A 109 -4.68 -10.72 13.28
N GLY A 110 -5.21 -10.53 12.05
CA GLY A 110 -5.09 -11.51 10.97
C GLY A 110 -3.66 -11.72 10.46
N LEU A 111 -2.80 -10.72 10.57
CA LEU A 111 -1.39 -10.82 10.15
C LEU A 111 -0.53 -11.61 11.14
N GLU A 112 -0.86 -11.59 12.43
CA GLU A 112 -0.02 -12.15 13.49
C GLU A 112 0.31 -13.64 13.26
N PRO A 113 -0.65 -14.54 12.93
CA PRO A 113 -0.35 -15.95 12.67
C PRO A 113 0.61 -16.16 11.49
N LEU A 114 0.58 -15.30 10.47
CA LEU A 114 1.50 -15.38 9.34
C LEU A 114 2.90 -14.91 9.73
N LEU A 115 2.97 -13.76 10.39
CA LEU A 115 4.22 -13.06 10.72
C LEU A 115 4.99 -13.70 11.88
N ALA A 116 4.30 -14.39 12.79
CA ALA A 116 4.92 -15.12 13.90
C ALA A 116 5.80 -16.28 13.41
N THR A 117 5.57 -16.76 12.18
CA THR A 117 6.35 -17.83 11.55
C THR A 117 7.51 -17.34 10.68
N THR A 118 7.71 -16.02 10.58
CA THR A 118 8.84 -15.46 9.81
C THR A 118 10.16 -15.80 10.50
N PRO A 119 11.13 -16.44 9.81
CA PRO A 119 12.42 -16.75 10.39
C PRO A 119 13.17 -15.48 10.85
N PRO A 120 13.91 -15.52 11.97
CA PRO A 120 14.56 -14.33 12.52
C PRO A 120 15.58 -13.65 11.58
N ASP A 121 16.23 -14.43 10.71
CA ASP A 121 17.25 -14.01 9.75
C ASP A 121 16.67 -13.55 8.40
N HIS A 122 15.36 -13.72 8.19
CA HIS A 122 14.69 -13.23 6.99
C HIS A 122 14.49 -11.71 7.05
N GLN A 123 14.80 -11.05 5.93
CA GLN A 123 14.26 -9.74 5.63
C GLN A 123 12.78 -9.85 5.23
N GLU A 124 12.01 -8.78 5.42
CA GLU A 124 10.61 -8.72 5.00
C GLU A 124 10.40 -7.76 3.82
N LEU A 125 9.76 -8.22 2.76
CA LEU A 125 9.32 -7.40 1.63
C LEU A 125 7.80 -7.33 1.62
N TRP A 126 7.26 -6.21 2.08
CA TRP A 126 5.84 -5.92 2.10
C TRP A 126 5.41 -5.36 0.76
N VAL A 127 4.47 -6.02 0.09
CA VAL A 127 3.98 -5.63 -1.25
C VAL A 127 2.47 -5.71 -1.31
N GLY A 128 1.84 -4.98 -2.23
CA GLY A 128 0.39 -5.05 -2.33
C GLY A 128 -0.26 -3.87 -3.03
N ASN A 129 -1.56 -4.02 -3.21
CA ASN A 129 -2.49 -2.97 -3.60
C ASN A 129 -3.61 -2.94 -2.55
N PRO A 130 -3.36 -2.33 -1.37
CA PRO A 130 -4.33 -2.34 -0.28
C PRO A 130 -5.63 -1.63 -0.69
N PRO A 131 -6.76 -1.93 -0.03
CA PRO A 131 -8.01 -1.23 -0.29
C PRO A 131 -7.87 0.29 -0.02
N TYR A 132 -8.51 1.11 -0.86
CA TYR A 132 -8.36 2.57 -0.78
C TYR A 132 -9.44 3.26 0.05
N ASN A 133 -10.54 2.58 0.38
CA ASN A 133 -11.73 3.24 0.88
C ASN A 133 -11.61 3.63 2.38
N GLY A 134 -12.48 4.54 2.80
CA GLY A 134 -12.65 4.95 4.19
C GLY A 134 -14.02 4.58 4.74
N THR A 135 -14.47 3.35 4.46
CA THR A 135 -15.78 2.82 4.89
C THR A 135 -15.68 1.44 5.55
N SER A 136 -14.48 0.95 5.81
CA SER A 136 -14.22 -0.35 6.41
C SER A 136 -14.81 -0.51 7.81
N SER A 137 -14.89 -1.77 8.24
CA SER A 137 -15.37 -2.12 9.58
C SER A 137 -14.50 -1.51 10.68
N VAL A 138 -13.22 -1.23 10.39
CA VAL A 138 -12.26 -0.56 11.29
C VAL A 138 -12.81 0.77 11.79
N LEU A 139 -13.42 1.58 10.93
CA LEU A 139 -13.93 2.90 11.31
C LEU A 139 -15.19 2.84 12.18
N LYS A 140 -15.84 1.67 12.26
CA LYS A 140 -17.00 1.41 13.11
C LYS A 140 -16.62 0.78 14.45
N ASP A 141 -15.34 0.45 14.64
CA ASP A 141 -14.78 -0.16 15.85
C ASP A 141 -13.78 0.83 16.49
N PRO A 142 -14.20 1.59 17.52
CA PRO A 142 -13.35 2.60 18.15
C PRO A 142 -12.04 2.05 18.71
N GLY A 143 -12.03 0.81 19.21
CA GLY A 143 -10.83 0.18 19.77
C GLY A 143 -9.80 -0.15 18.69
N THR A 144 -10.27 -0.76 17.60
CA THR A 144 -9.42 -1.06 16.44
C THR A 144 -8.90 0.22 15.77
N TYR A 145 -9.76 1.23 15.58
CA TYR A 145 -9.35 2.52 15.07
C TYR A 145 -8.29 3.19 15.97
N ALA A 146 -8.50 3.23 17.28
CA ALA A 146 -7.56 3.82 18.22
C ALA A 146 -6.19 3.12 18.18
N ARG A 147 -6.16 1.78 18.12
CA ARG A 147 -4.93 1.00 17.99
C ARG A 147 -4.15 1.36 16.71
N LEU A 148 -4.82 1.40 15.57
CA LEU A 148 -4.18 1.75 14.29
C LEU A 148 -3.74 3.22 14.27
N ARG A 149 -4.56 4.12 14.81
CA ARG A 149 -4.24 5.54 14.93
C ARG A 149 -3.02 5.78 15.81
N ALA A 150 -2.81 4.96 16.85
CA ALA A 150 -1.64 5.05 17.73
C ALA A 150 -0.31 4.73 17.02
N LEU A 151 -0.34 4.03 15.88
CA LEU A 151 0.85 3.82 15.04
C LEU A 151 1.37 5.10 14.38
N LEU A 152 0.55 6.16 14.35
CA LEU A 152 0.91 7.49 13.85
C LEU A 152 1.13 8.44 15.04
N PRO A 153 2.35 8.63 15.57
CA PRO A 153 2.58 9.46 16.75
C PRO A 153 2.55 10.98 16.48
N LEU A 154 1.90 11.42 15.40
CA LEU A 154 1.81 12.82 14.99
C LEU A 154 0.36 13.31 15.04
N ALA A 155 0.18 14.61 15.31
CA ALA A 155 -1.13 15.25 15.23
C ALA A 155 -1.63 15.27 13.79
N LEU A 156 -2.94 15.06 13.61
CA LEU A 156 -3.56 15.25 12.30
C LEU A 156 -3.81 16.75 12.06
N MET A 157 -3.93 17.12 10.80
CA MET A 157 -4.26 18.49 10.44
C MET A 157 -5.66 18.86 10.97
N PRO A 158 -5.88 20.09 11.47
CA PRO A 158 -7.19 20.52 11.95
C PRO A 158 -8.31 20.25 10.94
N GLY A 159 -9.41 19.66 11.40
CA GLY A 159 -10.55 19.32 10.55
C GLY A 159 -10.35 18.09 9.65
N THR A 160 -9.25 17.35 9.80
CA THR A 160 -8.99 16.10 9.07
C THR A 160 -9.08 14.88 9.96
N SER A 161 -9.32 13.72 9.36
CA SER A 161 -9.24 12.43 10.03
C SER A 161 -8.59 11.41 9.08
N LEU A 162 -7.83 10.48 9.65
CA LEU A 162 -7.23 9.40 8.88
C LEU A 162 -8.26 8.29 8.78
N ARG A 163 -8.88 8.13 7.61
CA ARG A 163 -9.99 7.18 7.43
C ARG A 163 -9.71 6.13 6.39
N ASP A 164 -8.80 6.41 5.46
CA ASP A 164 -8.56 5.55 4.30
C ASP A 164 -7.72 4.34 4.70
N ASP A 165 -8.19 3.14 4.34
CA ASP A 165 -7.57 1.89 4.76
C ASP A 165 -6.12 1.78 4.33
N PHE A 166 -5.78 2.20 3.10
CA PHE A 166 -4.40 2.16 2.59
C PHE A 166 -3.41 2.84 3.55
N ALA A 167 -3.84 3.88 4.27
CA ALA A 167 -3.00 4.57 5.25
C ALA A 167 -2.71 3.68 6.48
N PHE A 168 -3.70 2.93 6.95
CA PHE A 168 -3.49 1.96 8.04
C PHE A 168 -2.60 0.80 7.60
N PHE A 169 -2.73 0.31 6.36
CA PHE A 169 -1.82 -0.69 5.81
C PHE A 169 -0.37 -0.18 5.77
N LEU A 170 -0.15 1.07 5.33
CA LEU A 170 1.17 1.71 5.36
C LEU A 170 1.73 1.79 6.80
N LEU A 171 0.91 2.19 7.77
CA LEU A 171 1.32 2.29 9.18
C LEU A 171 1.70 0.92 9.77
N VAL A 172 0.88 -0.11 9.52
CA VAL A 172 1.15 -1.48 9.99
C VAL A 172 2.47 -2.00 9.41
N ALA A 173 2.66 -1.87 8.09
CA ALA A 173 3.88 -2.32 7.44
C ALA A 173 5.12 -1.55 7.92
N ALA A 174 5.03 -0.22 8.03
CA ALA A 174 6.14 0.60 8.50
C ALA A 174 6.51 0.29 9.95
N HIS A 175 5.52 0.12 10.83
CA HIS A 175 5.76 -0.25 12.22
C HIS A 175 6.45 -1.62 12.34
N ARG A 176 6.04 -2.60 11.53
CA ARG A 176 6.73 -3.90 11.46
C ARG A 176 8.18 -3.74 11.00
N LEU A 177 8.39 -2.98 9.93
CA LEU A 177 9.71 -2.79 9.33
C LEU A 177 10.70 -2.01 10.21
N ALA A 178 10.21 -1.28 11.22
CA ALA A 178 11.04 -0.64 12.24
C ALA A 178 11.81 -1.65 13.11
N THR A 179 11.29 -2.88 13.25
CA THR A 179 11.93 -3.96 14.04
C THR A 179 12.37 -5.14 13.19
N ARG A 180 11.87 -5.25 11.95
CA ARG A 180 12.19 -6.31 11.01
C ARG A 180 12.72 -5.70 9.70
N PRO A 181 14.03 -5.66 9.48
CA PRO A 181 14.62 -4.99 8.33
C PRO A 181 14.11 -5.50 6.99
N GLY A 182 13.93 -4.60 6.02
CA GLY A 182 13.44 -4.97 4.70
C GLY A 182 12.94 -3.77 3.88
N ALA A 183 11.89 -4.00 3.08
CA ALA A 183 11.32 -3.00 2.19
C ALA A 183 9.80 -3.08 2.12
N LEU A 184 9.18 -1.98 1.70
CA LEU A 184 7.73 -1.81 1.53
C LEU A 184 7.47 -1.20 0.16
N ALA A 185 6.64 -1.85 -0.66
CA ALA A 185 6.22 -1.34 -1.96
C ALA A 185 4.73 -1.56 -2.21
N PHE A 186 3.94 -0.51 -2.03
CA PHE A 186 2.50 -0.53 -2.28
C PHE A 186 2.12 0.32 -3.49
N ILE A 187 1.05 -0.12 -4.16
CA ILE A 187 0.27 0.69 -5.09
C ILE A 187 -0.85 1.36 -4.30
N ILE A 188 -0.87 2.70 -4.26
CA ILE A 188 -1.79 3.49 -3.43
C ILE A 188 -2.34 4.69 -4.23
N PRO A 189 -3.39 5.38 -3.75
CA PRO A 189 -3.87 6.60 -4.39
C PRO A 189 -2.78 7.67 -4.48
N ALA A 190 -2.66 8.32 -5.63
CA ALA A 190 -1.65 9.37 -5.85
C ALA A 190 -1.90 10.62 -4.98
N SER A 191 -3.10 10.78 -4.40
CA SER A 191 -3.39 11.81 -3.40
C SER A 191 -2.51 11.68 -2.16
N PHE A 192 -1.96 10.49 -1.89
CA PHE A 192 -0.95 10.31 -0.84
C PHE A 192 0.27 11.22 -1.05
N LEU A 193 0.64 11.51 -2.30
CA LEU A 193 1.83 12.31 -2.63
C LEU A 193 1.65 13.80 -2.30
N ASP A 194 0.46 14.36 -2.55
CA ASP A 194 0.24 15.81 -2.58
C ASP A 194 -0.86 16.31 -1.62
N ALA A 195 -1.77 15.46 -1.16
CA ALA A 195 -2.84 15.92 -0.26
C ALA A 195 -2.27 16.29 1.12
N PHE A 196 -2.67 17.46 1.61
CA PHE A 196 -2.21 18.00 2.89
C PHE A 196 -2.60 17.13 4.09
N MET A 197 -3.74 16.43 4.01
CA MET A 197 -4.23 15.56 5.10
C MET A 197 -3.28 14.38 5.40
N TYR A 198 -2.50 13.92 4.40
CA TYR A 198 -1.52 12.84 4.59
C TYR A 198 -0.12 13.35 4.94
N ALA A 199 0.08 14.66 5.16
CA ALA A 199 1.37 15.20 5.58
C ALA A 199 1.92 14.53 6.85
N PRO A 200 1.13 14.33 7.93
CA PRO A 200 1.61 13.60 9.11
C PRO A 200 1.99 12.15 8.80
N LEU A 201 1.24 11.47 7.93
CA LEU A 201 1.55 10.11 7.53
C LEU A 201 2.87 10.02 6.75
N ARG A 202 3.07 10.90 5.76
CA ARG A 202 4.34 10.97 5.01
C ARG A 202 5.52 11.25 5.94
N GLN A 203 5.36 12.17 6.89
CA GLN A 203 6.39 12.48 7.87
C GLN A 203 6.73 11.27 8.73
N SER A 204 5.73 10.59 9.30
CA SER A 204 5.95 9.40 10.13
C SER A 204 6.64 8.26 9.36
N LEU A 205 6.31 8.09 8.08
CA LEU A 205 7.00 7.13 7.21
C LEU A 205 8.46 7.53 6.97
N LEU A 206 8.76 8.81 6.74
CA LEU A 206 10.13 9.31 6.56
C LEU A 206 10.97 9.25 7.84
N GLU A 207 10.33 9.32 9.02
CA GLU A 207 10.99 9.14 10.32
C GLU A 207 11.33 7.66 10.60
N THR A 208 10.60 6.73 9.97
CA THR A 208 10.74 5.29 10.22
C THR A 208 11.52 4.57 9.10
N LEU A 209 11.37 5.02 7.85
CA LEU A 209 11.84 4.37 6.63
C LEU A 209 12.47 5.40 5.70
N SER A 210 13.35 4.93 4.82
CA SER A 210 13.89 5.73 3.73
C SER A 210 13.08 5.56 2.46
N LEU A 211 12.52 6.65 1.92
CA LEU A 211 11.89 6.66 0.60
C LEU A 211 12.93 6.39 -0.50
N ARG A 212 12.61 5.50 -1.44
CA ARG A 212 13.54 5.06 -2.49
C ARG A 212 13.03 5.38 -3.89
N GLU A 213 11.80 4.96 -4.19
CA GLU A 213 11.17 5.15 -5.51
C GLU A 213 9.75 5.65 -5.33
N VAL A 214 9.35 6.56 -6.22
CA VAL A 214 7.97 6.97 -6.43
C VAL A 214 7.68 6.90 -7.92
N VAL A 215 6.63 6.17 -8.30
CA VAL A 215 6.17 6.11 -9.69
C VAL A 215 4.74 6.61 -9.74
N ASP A 216 4.51 7.80 -10.32
CA ASP A 216 3.17 8.30 -10.63
C ASP A 216 2.66 7.60 -11.91
N LEU A 217 1.69 6.70 -11.72
CA LEU A 217 1.08 5.93 -12.80
C LEU A 217 0.06 6.76 -13.60
N GLY A 218 -0.34 7.93 -13.09
CA GLY A 218 -1.43 8.72 -13.67
C GLY A 218 -2.80 8.05 -13.53
N PRO A 219 -3.84 8.60 -14.18
CA PRO A 219 -5.17 7.99 -14.22
C PRO A 219 -5.21 6.79 -15.18
N GLY A 220 -6.11 5.84 -14.92
CA GLY A 220 -6.39 4.73 -15.84
C GLY A 220 -5.41 3.55 -15.75
N ALA A 221 -4.59 3.48 -14.70
CA ALA A 221 -3.70 2.34 -14.45
C ALA A 221 -4.46 1.03 -14.17
N PHE A 222 -5.72 1.13 -13.72
CA PHE A 222 -6.62 0.00 -13.47
C PHE A 222 -7.89 0.18 -14.33
N ALA A 223 -8.35 -0.89 -14.96
CA ALA A 223 -9.52 -0.82 -15.83
C ALA A 223 -10.79 -0.44 -15.05
N GLY A 224 -11.63 0.38 -15.67
CA GLY A 224 -12.91 0.82 -15.08
C GLY A 224 -12.80 1.89 -14.00
N THR A 225 -11.62 2.48 -13.77
CA THR A 225 -11.43 3.60 -12.85
C THR A 225 -10.53 4.71 -13.43
N GLN A 226 -10.77 5.95 -13.00
CA GLN A 226 -9.94 7.12 -13.31
C GLN A 226 -9.14 7.60 -12.10
N VAL A 227 -9.16 6.83 -11.01
CA VAL A 227 -8.36 7.13 -9.82
C VAL A 227 -6.88 7.16 -10.22
N ARG A 228 -6.20 8.25 -9.87
CA ARG A 228 -4.74 8.34 -10.01
C ARG A 228 -4.11 7.46 -8.93
N THR A 229 -3.16 6.62 -9.32
CA THR A 229 -2.42 5.76 -8.41
C THR A 229 -0.92 5.99 -8.55
N CYS A 230 -0.17 5.68 -7.50
CA CYS A 230 1.28 5.66 -7.52
C CYS A 230 1.84 4.40 -6.88
N ILE A 231 3.07 4.04 -7.25
CA ILE A 231 3.89 3.08 -6.52
C ILE A 231 4.79 3.90 -5.59
N THR A 232 4.88 3.52 -4.33
CA THR A 232 5.91 4.05 -3.42
C THR A 232 6.73 2.91 -2.86
N VAL A 233 8.06 3.03 -2.93
CA VAL A 233 8.99 2.05 -2.38
C VAL A 233 9.81 2.67 -1.25
N TRP A 234 9.79 2.00 -0.11
CA TRP A 234 10.45 2.39 1.13
C TRP A 234 11.38 1.27 1.59
N SER A 235 12.43 1.60 2.33
CA SER A 235 13.35 0.62 2.91
C SER A 235 13.70 0.97 4.35
N SER A 236 13.75 -0.05 5.21
CA SER A 236 14.29 0.07 6.59
C SER A 236 15.74 -0.38 6.68
N LEU A 237 16.37 -0.81 5.58
CA LEU A 237 17.75 -1.24 5.59
C LEU A 237 18.71 -0.06 5.80
N PRO A 238 19.74 -0.20 6.64
CA PRO A 238 20.74 0.84 6.84
C PRO A 238 21.63 0.98 5.60
N GLY A 239 22.05 2.20 5.27
CA GLY A 239 23.04 2.45 4.23
C GLY A 239 22.99 3.87 3.69
N PRO A 240 23.95 4.26 2.82
CA PRO A 240 23.84 5.51 2.10
C PRO A 240 22.58 5.48 1.23
N HIS A 241 21.65 6.39 1.52
CA HIS A 241 20.44 6.54 0.76
C HIS A 241 20.69 7.57 -0.34
N PRO A 242 20.93 7.17 -1.61
CA PRO A 242 20.82 8.11 -2.71
C PRO A 242 19.43 8.75 -2.68
N ALA A 243 19.36 10.00 -3.15
CA ALA A 243 18.13 10.74 -3.25
C ALA A 243 17.03 9.88 -3.91
N PRO A 244 15.80 9.86 -3.37
CA PRO A 244 14.73 9.07 -3.96
C PRO A 244 14.51 9.45 -5.42
N ARG A 245 14.13 8.45 -6.22
CA ARG A 245 13.78 8.63 -7.63
C ARG A 245 12.27 8.82 -7.75
N PHE A 246 11.86 9.85 -8.48
CA PHE A 246 10.48 10.10 -8.88
C PHE A 246 10.36 9.87 -10.38
N GLU A 247 9.40 9.06 -10.79
CA GLU A 247 9.09 8.79 -12.18
C GLU A 247 7.65 9.17 -12.50
N ARG A 248 7.46 9.87 -13.62
CA ARG A 248 6.14 10.17 -14.19
C ARG A 248 6.21 10.09 -15.70
N ARG A 249 5.29 9.33 -16.31
CA ARG A 249 5.23 9.15 -17.78
C ARG A 249 6.56 8.67 -18.39
N GLY A 250 7.27 7.78 -17.69
CA GLY A 250 8.56 7.24 -18.13
C GLY A 250 9.75 8.19 -17.96
N ILE A 251 9.53 9.41 -17.46
CA ILE A 251 10.59 10.38 -17.16
C ILE A 251 10.91 10.29 -15.68
N GLY A 252 12.14 9.88 -15.37
CA GLY A 252 12.66 9.74 -14.00
C GLY A 252 13.61 10.87 -13.61
N GLN A 253 13.51 11.35 -12.38
CA GLN A 253 14.43 12.32 -11.79
C GLN A 253 14.65 12.02 -10.30
N HIS A 254 15.80 12.40 -9.76
CA HIS A 254 16.02 12.38 -8.32
C HIS A 254 15.43 13.63 -7.67
N PHE A 255 14.92 13.50 -6.44
CA PHE A 255 14.39 14.63 -5.68
C PHE A 255 14.74 14.51 -4.19
N THR A 256 14.68 15.62 -3.47
CA THR A 256 14.74 15.63 -2.00
C THR A 256 13.33 15.78 -1.47
N PRO A 257 12.82 14.87 -0.63
CA PRO A 257 11.54 15.07 0.03
C PRO A 257 11.59 16.33 0.87
N GLU A 258 10.74 17.31 0.57
CA GLU A 258 10.61 18.48 1.44
C GLU A 258 9.82 18.07 2.69
N PRO A 259 10.25 18.47 3.89
CA PRO A 259 9.40 18.35 5.07
C PRO A 259 8.07 19.08 4.77
N PRO A 260 6.92 18.58 5.27
CA PRO A 260 5.67 19.25 5.04
C PRO A 260 5.80 20.70 5.52
N SER A 261 5.77 21.65 4.58
CA SER A 261 5.65 23.05 4.93
C SER A 261 4.45 23.15 5.84
N GLY A 262 4.61 23.70 7.04
CA GLY A 262 3.54 24.01 7.99
C GLY A 262 2.61 25.09 7.44
N GLY A 263 2.12 24.89 6.22
CA GLY A 263 1.18 25.74 5.54
C GLY A 263 -0.09 25.69 6.34
N SER A 264 -0.38 26.80 7.01
CA SER A 264 -1.73 27.12 7.44
C SER A 264 -2.72 26.71 6.35
N PRO A 265 -3.89 26.17 6.70
CA PRO A 265 -4.94 25.90 5.72
C PRO A 265 -5.13 27.14 4.85
N PRO A 266 -5.41 26.99 3.53
CA PRO A 266 -5.67 28.14 2.68
C PRO A 266 -6.69 29.04 3.37
N PRO A 267 -6.48 30.37 3.40
CA PRO A 267 -7.37 31.27 4.11
C PRO A 267 -8.80 30.98 3.63
N ARG A 268 -9.73 30.82 4.59
CA ARG A 268 -11.15 30.61 4.26
C ARG A 268 -11.54 31.65 3.21
N PRO A 269 -12.23 31.26 2.12
CA PRO A 269 -12.67 32.22 1.12
C PRO A 269 -13.42 33.33 1.85
N ARG A 270 -13.02 34.59 1.61
CA ARG A 270 -13.75 35.72 2.16
C ARG A 270 -15.22 35.55 1.75
N PRO A 271 -16.18 35.68 2.69
CA PRO A 271 -17.58 35.66 2.32
C PRO A 271 -17.80 36.70 1.21
N PRO A 272 -18.57 36.36 0.17
CA PRO A 272 -18.82 37.30 -0.91
C PRO A 272 -19.45 38.58 -0.37
N PRO A 273 -19.22 39.75 -1.00
CA PRO A 273 -19.53 41.07 -0.43
C PRO A 273 -21.04 41.33 -0.17
N TRP A 274 -21.91 40.37 -0.49
CA TRP A 274 -23.35 40.42 -0.26
C TRP A 274 -23.80 39.63 0.99
N MET A 275 -22.90 38.93 1.70
CA MET A 275 -23.25 38.32 3.00
C MET A 275 -23.34 39.41 4.09
N PRO A 276 -24.48 39.53 4.79
CA PRO A 276 -24.61 40.48 5.89
C PRO A 276 -23.64 40.12 7.03
N ALA A 277 -22.94 41.12 7.57
CA ALA A 277 -22.08 40.96 8.73
C ALA A 277 -22.97 40.69 9.96
N GLY A 278 -22.98 39.45 10.45
CA GLY A 278 -23.85 39.08 11.57
C GLY A 278 -23.46 37.78 12.25
N GLU A 279 -23.17 37.93 13.54
CA GLU A 279 -23.19 36.93 14.62
C GLU A 279 -22.04 35.91 14.67
N SER A 280 -20.97 36.35 15.34
CA SER A 280 -20.11 35.52 16.17
C SER A 280 -20.97 34.66 17.10
N VAL A 281 -21.15 33.39 16.76
CA VAL A 281 -21.58 32.39 17.74
C VAL A 281 -20.31 31.90 18.42
N GLU A 282 -19.93 32.58 19.52
CA GLU A 282 -19.25 31.89 20.60
C GLU A 282 -20.21 30.82 21.15
N SER A 283 -19.74 29.58 21.25
CA SER A 283 -20.43 28.52 21.96
C SER A 283 -19.39 27.58 22.57
N PRO A 284 -19.74 26.97 23.72
CA PRO A 284 -18.83 26.68 24.83
C PRO A 284 -17.91 25.47 24.63
#